data_AF-A0A414Q825-F1
#
_entry.id   AF-A0A414Q825-F1
#
_cell.length_a   1.000
_cell.length_b   1.000
_cell.length_c   1.000
_cell.angle_alpha   90.00
_cell.angle_beta   90.00
_cell.angle_gamma   90.00
#
_symmetry.space_group_name_H-M   'P 1'
#
loop_
_entity.id
_entity.type
_entity.pdbx_description
1 polymer ?
#
loop_
_entity_poly.entity_id
_entity_poly.type
_entity_poly.pdbx_seq_one_letter_code
_entity_poly.pdbx_strand_id
1 'polypeptide(L)'
;MKTIKQQSEEYALKYPSEIRNEIAKAWIDGRNSIRKKEVLDLYFVEEEYKDIFIYWLNYKKERGQPYKQTGAEACYRKLLTLSGGDKQMMIAIIEQSMSNNYQGLFPLKDNGNRNHTNKQGNSGSIFQAADCYLQEHQ
;
A
#
# COMPACT_ATOMS: atom_id res chain seq x y z
N MET A 1 -11.22 2.70 -29.75
CA MET A 1 -11.86 2.15 -28.54
C MET A 1 -13.19 2.86 -28.36
N LYS A 2 -14.33 2.15 -28.22
CA LYS A 2 -15.64 2.81 -28.05
C LYS A 2 -15.70 3.51 -26.69
N THR A 3 -16.29 4.70 -26.62
CA THR A 3 -16.48 5.42 -25.35
C THR A 3 -17.47 4.69 -24.44
N ILE A 4 -17.47 5.01 -23.14
CA ILE A 4 -18.43 4.43 -22.18
C ILE A 4 -19.88 4.71 -22.63
N LYS A 5 -20.15 5.90 -23.17
CA LYS A 5 -21.45 6.30 -23.72
C LYS A 5 -21.84 5.46 -24.94
N GLN A 6 -20.91 5.26 -25.88
CA GLN A 6 -21.18 4.43 -27.07
C GLN A 6 -21.46 2.97 -26.70
N GLN A 7 -20.75 2.42 -25.71
CA GLN A 7 -20.98 1.06 -25.22
C GLN A 7 -22.34 0.93 -24.53
N SER A 8 -22.75 1.94 -23.74
CA SER A 8 -24.06 1.93 -23.08
C SER A 8 -25.21 2.04 -24.09
N GLU A 9 -25.06 2.85 -25.14
CA GLU A 9 -26.05 3.01 -26.20
C GLU A 9 -26.18 1.72 -27.03
N GLU A 10 -25.05 1.09 -27.38
CA GLU A 10 -25.02 -0.20 -28.08
C GLU A 10 -25.67 -1.32 -27.25
N TYR A 11 -25.44 -1.36 -25.94
CA TYR A 11 -26.11 -2.30 -25.04
C TYR A 11 -27.63 -2.09 -24.99
N ALA A 12 -28.06 -0.83 -24.99
CA ALA A 12 -29.47 -0.47 -24.95
C ALA A 12 -30.26 -0.84 -26.23
N LEU A 13 -29.59 -1.04 -27.38
CA LEU A 13 -30.25 -1.44 -28.62
C LEU A 13 -30.99 -2.78 -28.55
N LYS A 14 -30.65 -3.64 -27.58
CA LYS A 14 -31.33 -4.92 -27.31
C LYS A 14 -32.74 -4.76 -26.76
N TYR A 15 -33.11 -3.53 -26.39
CA TYR A 15 -34.37 -3.21 -25.73
C TYR A 15 -35.24 -2.29 -26.60
N PRO A 16 -36.57 -2.27 -26.36
CA PRO A 16 -37.51 -1.35 -27.02
C PRO A 16 -37.05 0.11 -26.93
N SER A 17 -37.34 0.88 -27.99
CA SER A 17 -36.83 2.24 -28.17
C SER A 17 -37.20 3.19 -27.02
N GLU A 18 -38.36 2.95 -26.42
CA GLU A 18 -38.97 3.71 -25.34
C GLU A 18 -38.12 3.68 -24.06
N ILE A 19 -37.39 2.59 -23.82
CA ILE A 19 -36.63 2.38 -22.57
C ILE A 19 -35.11 2.47 -22.76
N ARG A 20 -34.60 2.70 -23.98
CA ARG A 20 -33.16 2.67 -24.26
C ARG A 20 -32.35 3.68 -23.44
N ASN A 21 -32.88 4.88 -23.26
CA ASN A 21 -32.23 5.93 -22.49
C ASN A 21 -32.08 5.52 -21.01
N GLU A 22 -33.10 4.88 -20.45
CA GLU A 22 -33.08 4.38 -19.08
C GLU A 22 -32.09 3.22 -18.92
N ILE A 23 -32.07 2.28 -19.86
CA ILE A 23 -31.12 1.17 -19.88
C ILE A 23 -29.67 1.66 -20.01
N ALA A 24 -29.40 2.59 -20.92
CA ALA A 24 -28.06 3.16 -21.10
C ALA A 24 -27.60 3.90 -19.83
N LYS A 25 -28.50 4.68 -19.21
CA LYS A 25 -28.24 5.37 -17.94
C LYS A 25 -27.97 4.38 -16.80
N ALA A 26 -28.81 3.37 -16.62
CA ALA A 26 -28.64 2.34 -15.59
C ALA A 26 -27.33 1.56 -15.76
N TRP A 27 -26.92 1.27 -17.02
CA TRP A 27 -25.64 0.63 -17.31
C TRP A 27 -24.45 1.52 -16.91
N ILE A 28 -24.50 2.82 -17.21
CA ILE A 28 -23.47 3.78 -16.81
C ILE A 28 -23.42 3.89 -15.28
N ASP A 29 -24.58 4.01 -14.63
CA ASP A 29 -24.68 4.15 -13.17
C ASP A 29 -24.19 2.91 -12.44
N GLY A 30 -24.53 1.71 -12.91
CA GLY A 30 -23.99 0.45 -12.41
C GLY A 30 -22.47 0.36 -12.57
N ARG A 31 -21.94 0.79 -13.72
CA ARG A 31 -20.49 0.81 -13.96
C ARG A 31 -19.77 1.84 -13.07
N ASN A 32 -20.38 3.00 -12.85
CA ASN A 32 -19.83 4.06 -12.01
C ASN A 32 -19.93 3.72 -10.51
N SER A 33 -20.97 3.00 -10.06
CA SER A 33 -21.10 2.55 -8.69
C SER A 33 -20.05 1.50 -8.33
N ILE A 34 -19.73 0.59 -9.27
CA ILE A 34 -18.60 -0.35 -9.15
C ILE A 34 -17.28 0.42 -8.98
N ARG A 35 -17.07 1.48 -9.76
CA ARG A 35 -15.87 2.33 -9.65
C ARG A 35 -15.83 3.17 -8.37
N LYS A 36 -16.98 3.57 -7.81
CA LYS A 36 -17.05 4.33 -6.55
C LYS A 36 -16.69 3.49 -5.32
N LYS A 37 -16.65 2.16 -5.42
CA LYS A 37 -16.40 1.26 -4.29
C LYS A 37 -14.92 1.18 -3.84
N GLU A 38 -14.00 1.85 -4.55
CA GLU A 38 -12.56 1.87 -4.22
C GLU A 38 -12.13 3.09 -3.37
N VAL A 39 -12.95 3.51 -2.41
CA VAL A 39 -12.48 4.45 -1.38
C VAL A 39 -11.83 3.62 -0.27
N LEU A 40 -10.53 3.84 -0.02
CA LEU A 40 -9.83 3.20 1.11
C LEU A 40 -10.38 3.74 2.42
N ASP A 41 -10.64 2.84 3.37
CA ASP A 41 -11.00 3.21 4.73
C ASP A 41 -9.73 3.42 5.55
N LEU A 42 -9.44 4.65 5.94
CA LEU A 42 -8.22 5.04 6.65
C LEU A 42 -8.38 5.07 8.17
N TYR A 43 -9.38 4.38 8.74
CA TYR A 43 -9.57 4.31 10.19
C TYR A 43 -8.36 3.74 10.96
N PHE A 44 -7.54 2.92 10.30
CA PHE A 44 -6.34 2.30 10.87
C PHE A 44 -5.14 3.25 10.98
N VAL A 45 -5.25 4.45 10.42
CA VAL A 45 -4.21 5.48 10.43
C VAL A 45 -4.53 6.48 11.52
N GLU A 46 -3.58 6.71 12.43
CA GLU A 46 -3.75 7.72 13.48
C GLU A 46 -3.88 9.11 12.84
N GLU A 47 -4.74 9.95 13.42
CA GLU A 47 -5.13 11.24 12.83
C GLU A 47 -3.91 12.09 12.44
N GLU A 48 -2.89 12.08 13.29
CA GLU A 48 -1.69 12.88 13.09
C GLU A 48 -0.77 12.41 11.95
N TYR A 49 -0.95 11.19 11.44
CA TYR A 49 -0.20 10.63 10.32
C TYR A 49 -1.04 10.50 9.04
N LYS A 50 -2.34 10.84 9.09
CA LYS A 50 -3.25 10.70 7.94
C LYS A 50 -2.76 11.44 6.71
N ASP A 51 -2.40 12.70 6.85
CA ASP A 51 -1.93 13.51 5.71
C ASP A 51 -0.64 12.94 5.10
N ILE A 52 0.29 12.47 5.96
CA ILE A 52 1.54 11.84 5.53
C ILE A 52 1.27 10.54 4.77
N PHE A 53 0.34 9.71 5.24
CA PHE A 53 0.03 8.45 4.57
C PHE A 53 -0.79 8.66 3.29
N ILE A 54 -1.73 9.62 3.28
CA ILE A 54 -2.48 10.03 2.09
C ILE A 54 -1.53 10.52 1.01
N TYR A 55 -0.49 11.28 1.36
CA TYR A 55 0.53 11.72 0.42
C TYR A 55 1.18 10.54 -0.33
N TRP A 56 1.56 9.48 0.39
CA TRP A 56 2.06 8.25 -0.23
C TRP A 56 1.01 7.52 -1.09
N LEU A 57 -0.24 7.41 -0.62
CA LEU A 57 -1.32 6.75 -1.38
C LEU A 57 -1.63 7.49 -2.70
N ASN A 58 -1.59 8.82 -2.69
CA ASN A 58 -1.76 9.63 -3.88
C ASN A 58 -0.66 9.37 -4.91
N TYR A 59 0.60 9.34 -4.47
CA TYR A 59 1.71 8.96 -5.34
C TYR A 59 1.53 7.57 -5.97
N LYS A 60 1.07 6.58 -5.19
CA LYS A 60 0.78 5.24 -5.71
C LYS A 60 -0.35 5.24 -6.75
N LYS A 61 -1.35 6.08 -6.56
CA LYS A 61 -2.46 6.27 -7.52
C LYS A 61 -1.96 6.90 -8.82
N GLU A 62 -1.13 7.94 -8.74
CA GLU A 62 -0.47 8.56 -9.91
C GLU A 62 0.36 7.54 -10.70
N ARG A 63 1.00 6.61 -10.00
CA ARG A 63 1.79 5.52 -10.59
C ARG A 63 0.96 4.39 -11.21
N GLY A 64 -0.37 4.44 -11.12
CA GLY A 64 -1.26 3.37 -11.57
C GLY A 64 -1.16 2.09 -10.72
N GLN A 65 -0.70 2.22 -9.47
CA GLN A 65 -0.50 1.11 -8.54
C GLN A 65 -1.23 1.39 -7.20
N PRO A 66 -2.54 1.71 -7.21
CA PRO A 66 -3.26 2.00 -5.98
C PRO A 66 -3.28 0.75 -5.07
N TYR A 67 -3.19 0.99 -3.76
CA TYR A 67 -3.35 -0.09 -2.79
C TYR A 67 -4.81 -0.52 -2.68
N LYS A 68 -5.00 -1.80 -2.37
CA LYS A 68 -6.24 -2.31 -1.76
C LYS A 68 -6.14 -2.17 -0.24
N GLN A 69 -7.28 -2.24 0.45
CA GLN A 69 -7.41 -2.07 1.90
C GLN A 69 -6.31 -2.81 2.70
N THR A 70 -6.20 -4.13 2.51
CA THR A 70 -5.21 -4.97 3.20
C THR A 70 -3.76 -4.55 2.96
N GLY A 71 -3.46 -4.10 1.74
CA GLY A 71 -2.15 -3.61 1.35
C GLY A 71 -1.83 -2.25 1.97
N ALA A 72 -2.83 -1.35 2.05
CA ALA A 72 -2.67 -0.05 2.68
C ALA A 72 -2.40 -0.19 4.19
N GLU A 73 -3.16 -1.04 4.89
CA GLU A 73 -2.95 -1.35 6.30
C GLU A 73 -1.55 -1.92 6.57
N ALA A 74 -1.11 -2.90 5.77
CA ALA A 74 0.22 -3.48 5.89
C ALA A 74 1.32 -2.45 5.62
N CYS A 75 1.11 -1.58 4.63
CA CYS A 75 2.05 -0.51 4.30
C CYS A 75 2.18 0.49 5.45
N TYR A 76 1.07 0.89 6.08
CA TYR A 76 1.09 1.82 7.21
C TYR A 76 1.79 1.23 8.44
N ARG A 77 1.50 -0.02 8.80
CA ARG A 77 2.24 -0.70 9.89
C ARG A 77 3.74 -0.76 9.62
N LYS A 78 4.13 -1.01 8.36
CA LYS A 78 5.53 -0.99 7.95
C LYS A 78 6.14 0.41 8.10
N LEU A 79 5.42 1.45 7.68
CA LEU A 79 5.86 2.85 7.83
C LEU A 79 6.09 3.20 9.30
N LEU A 80 5.12 2.91 10.18
CA LEU A 80 5.26 3.09 11.63
C LEU A 80 6.49 2.37 12.19
N THR A 81 6.70 1.11 11.78
CA THR A 81 7.85 0.31 12.23
C THR A 81 9.18 0.92 11.79
N LEU A 82 9.24 1.41 10.55
CA LEU A 82 10.46 2.01 10.00
C LEU A 82 10.74 3.40 10.59
N SER A 83 9.71 4.17 10.93
CA SER A 83 9.84 5.51 11.47
C SER A 83 9.96 5.56 12.99
N GLY A 84 9.58 4.49 13.69
CA GLY A 84 9.46 4.50 15.15
C GLY A 84 8.39 5.48 15.66
N GLY A 85 7.41 5.83 14.82
CA GLY A 85 6.40 6.86 15.13
C GLY A 85 6.85 8.30 14.91
N ASP A 86 8.07 8.56 14.42
CA ASP A 86 8.51 9.93 14.14
C ASP A 86 8.00 10.44 12.79
N LYS A 87 7.36 11.62 12.79
CA LYS A 87 6.76 12.23 11.59
C LYS A 87 7.80 12.58 10.52
N GLN A 88 8.93 13.13 10.92
CA GLN A 88 9.98 13.54 9.99
C GLN A 88 10.60 12.31 9.32
N MET A 89 10.80 11.24 10.09
CA MET A 89 11.28 9.97 9.59
C MET A 89 10.29 9.33 8.61
N MET A 90 8.98 9.37 8.87
CA MET A 90 7.96 8.89 7.93
C MET A 90 8.03 9.62 6.58
N ILE A 91 8.10 10.95 6.62
CA ILE A 91 8.20 11.79 5.42
C ILE A 91 9.47 11.44 4.65
N ALA A 92 10.61 11.38 5.32
CA ALA A 92 11.89 11.03 4.69
C ALA A 92 11.86 9.65 4.01
N ILE A 93 11.26 8.63 4.66
CA ILE A 93 11.12 7.28 4.09
C ILE A 93 10.25 7.31 2.81
N ILE A 94 9.14 8.04 2.84
CA ILE A 94 8.24 8.22 1.70
C ILE A 94 8.98 8.91 0.57
N GLU A 95 9.63 10.03 0.83
CA GLU A 95 10.37 10.82 -0.18
C GLU A 95 11.55 10.04 -0.77
N GLN A 96 12.28 9.27 0.04
CA GLN A 96 13.31 8.36 -0.46
C GLN A 96 12.70 7.32 -1.41
N SER A 97 11.55 6.77 -1.05
CA SER A 97 10.88 5.74 -1.87
C SER A 97 10.33 6.34 -3.17
N MET A 98 9.80 7.55 -3.13
CA MET A 98 9.31 8.29 -4.30
C MET A 98 10.46 8.66 -5.24
N SER A 99 11.52 9.31 -4.73
CA SER A 99 12.68 9.74 -5.52
C SER A 99 13.38 8.57 -6.21
N ASN A 100 13.47 7.42 -5.53
CA ASN A 100 14.07 6.21 -6.09
C ASN A 100 13.08 5.34 -6.90
N ASN A 101 11.83 5.77 -7.07
CA ASN A 101 10.76 5.00 -7.74
C ASN A 101 10.55 3.58 -7.17
N TYR A 102 10.72 3.41 -5.86
CA TYR A 102 10.51 2.11 -5.20
C TYR A 102 9.03 1.72 -5.18
N GLN A 103 8.78 0.41 -5.32
CA GLN A 103 7.41 -0.13 -5.29
C GLN A 103 6.76 -0.05 -3.89
N GLY A 104 7.58 0.00 -2.83
CA GLY A 104 7.15 0.05 -1.44
C GLY A 104 8.12 0.87 -0.58
N LEU A 105 7.85 0.90 0.72
CA LEU A 105 8.62 1.66 1.72
C LEU A 105 9.75 0.81 2.29
N PHE A 106 10.94 1.40 2.44
CA PHE A 106 12.15 0.73 2.93
C PHE A 106 12.89 1.64 3.92
N PRO A 107 13.74 1.08 4.81
CA PRO A 107 14.57 1.90 5.68
C PRO A 107 15.36 2.95 4.90
N LEU A 108 15.61 4.10 5.53
CA LEU A 108 16.49 5.11 4.95
C LEU A 108 17.87 4.52 4.69
N LYS A 109 18.43 4.81 3.51
CA LYS A 109 19.81 4.50 3.22
C LYS A 109 20.68 5.48 3.96
N ASP A 110 21.45 4.95 4.89
CA ASP A 110 22.50 5.70 5.55
C ASP A 110 23.64 5.93 4.53
N ASN A 111 23.70 7.14 3.95
CA ASN A 111 24.63 7.47 2.87
C ASN A 111 26.08 7.67 3.32
N GLY A 112 26.46 7.26 4.54
CA GLY A 112 27.87 7.24 4.91
C GLY A 112 28.21 7.35 6.38
N ASN A 113 27.35 6.95 7.33
CA ASN A 113 27.78 6.90 8.73
C ASN A 113 27.36 5.60 9.42
N ARG A 114 27.92 4.48 8.94
CA ARG A 114 27.92 3.21 9.69
C ARG A 114 28.80 3.34 10.95
N ASN A 115 28.30 3.99 11.98
CA ASN A 115 28.58 3.54 13.34
C ASN A 115 27.61 2.39 13.64
N HIS A 116 27.85 1.24 13.01
CA HIS A 116 27.29 -0.01 13.49
C HIS A 116 27.94 -0.30 14.85
N THR A 117 27.39 0.25 15.93
CA THR A 117 27.51 -0.41 17.24
C THR A 117 26.65 -1.66 17.16
N ASN A 118 27.26 -2.71 16.61
CA ASN A 118 26.70 -4.04 16.54
C ASN A 118 26.65 -4.59 17.98
N LYS A 119 25.68 -4.14 18.79
CA LYS A 119 25.18 -4.98 19.89
C LYS A 119 24.26 -6.02 19.25
N GLN A 120 24.87 -6.95 18.52
CA GLN A 120 24.27 -8.27 18.33
C GLN A 120 24.13 -8.83 19.75
N GLY A 121 22.92 -8.73 20.31
CA GLY A 121 22.54 -9.54 21.44
C GLY A 121 22.83 -10.98 21.06
N ASN A 122 23.73 -11.62 21.82
CA ASN A 122 24.07 -13.01 21.70
C ASN A 122 22.86 -13.86 22.12
N SER A 123 21.82 -13.92 21.27
CA SER A 123 20.85 -15.00 21.33
C SER A 123 21.54 -16.23 20.74
N GLY A 124 22.14 -17.02 21.64
CA GLY A 124 22.81 -18.27 21.30
C GLY A 124 21.95 -19.05 20.32
N SER A 125 22.54 -19.37 19.16
CA SER A 125 21.95 -20.23 18.16
C SER A 125 21.51 -21.53 18.86
N ILE A 126 20.28 -21.98 18.62
CA ILE A 126 19.75 -23.23 19.19
C ILE A 126 20.69 -24.43 18.91
N PHE A 127 21.47 -24.35 17.83
CA PHE A 127 22.49 -25.32 17.46
C PHE A 127 23.68 -25.34 18.42
N GLN A 128 24.07 -24.19 18.98
CA GLN A 128 25.18 -24.10 19.94
C GLN A 128 24.87 -24.79 21.28
N ALA A 129 23.61 -24.72 21.72
CA ALA A 129 23.17 -25.42 22.94
C ALA A 129 23.14 -26.95 22.74
N ALA A 130 22.77 -27.41 21.56
CA ALA A 130 22.80 -28.83 21.20
C ALA A 130 24.24 -29.37 21.12
N ASP A 131 25.16 -28.60 20.53
CA ASP A 131 26.57 -28.97 20.44
C ASP A 131 27.23 -29.06 21.83
N CYS A 132 26.89 -28.16 22.76
CA CYS A 132 27.40 -28.20 24.14
C CYS A 132 26.93 -29.45 24.89
N TYR A 133 25.66 -29.85 24.72
CA TYR A 133 25.11 -31.04 25.39
C TYR A 133 25.77 -32.35 24.90
N LEU A 134 26.14 -32.41 23.62
CA LEU A 134 26.80 -33.57 23.02
C LEU A 134 28.28 -33.70 23.41
N GLN A 135 28.95 -32.60 23.76
CA GLN A 135 30.34 -32.62 24.25
C GLN A 135 30.47 -33.02 25.73
N GLU A 136 29.48 -32.71 26.57
CA GLU A 136 29.52 -33.09 28.00
C GLU A 136 29.20 -34.56 28.27
N HIS A 137 28.65 -35.29 27.29
CA HIS A 137 28.23 -36.68 27.41
C HIS A 137 29.07 -37.66 26.55
N GLN A 138 30.33 -37.30 26.30
CA GLN A 138 31.39 -38.21 25.80
C GLN A 138 32.47 -38.38 26.85
#